data_AF-A0A328SM64-F1
#
_entry.id   AF-A0A328SM64-F1
#
_cell.length_a   1.000
_cell.length_b   1.000
_cell.length_c   1.000
_cell.angle_alpha   90.00
_cell.angle_beta   90.00
_cell.angle_gamma   90.00
#
_symmetry.space_group_name_H-M   'P 1'
#
loop_
_entity.id
_entity.type
_entity.pdbx_description
1 polymer ?
#
loop_
_entity_poly.entity_id
_entity_poly.type
_entity_poly.pdbx_seq_one_letter_code
_entity_poly.pdbx_strand_id
1 'polypeptide(L)'
;MSNNNFIQRENFIAEIYHNDDDDELLNTKEILRDNYDYICESISEEGYKLENPECNLFKELLYDDKVVGFVTYDYTKGVGDFSLNEIYVLPEYRGNKYFISELEYMLMGGSTISIYEPTHRIIEILLDNDYARKLDDNLVLTSINLDVNKDNAECSVDGHTLDDDMIHSCNLYDLNMSACLVLEDISSEDKTIIHYSRCLDDDNKYFSASSIRENINDDYFENIKNSILSNHEKYITTLMELEEQKPTADFDFDELIGRPPHLSDYLEGLINEQIITKDKALEIQAQMIDEYDNGLVLSESLLKRLEYLSMEDLINEEKIEEGFDSSEFELKCPYCEFPTTPINRTCDVCGYKLDNEAFAEAMSFEDIKEDIIENVKEMKNNGLSDEEIMYISREFTSSMKSGSEVDEEIEQMLLEIVSNVLEDKKQ
;
A
#
# COMPACT_ATOMS: atom_id res chain seq x y z
N MET A 1 -1.82 8.77 42.37
CA MET A 1 -0.75 9.30 41.50
C MET A 1 0.49 8.50 41.84
N SER A 2 0.67 7.40 41.13
CA SER A 2 1.85 6.54 41.21
C SER A 2 3.04 7.37 40.70
N ASN A 3 4.14 7.43 41.44
CA ASN A 3 5.40 7.97 40.93
C ASN A 3 5.96 6.94 39.95
N ASN A 4 5.52 6.95 38.70
CA ASN A 4 6.17 6.18 37.66
C ASN A 4 7.52 6.86 37.38
N ASN A 5 8.62 6.16 37.64
CA ASN A 5 9.95 6.60 37.25
C ASN A 5 10.10 6.38 35.74
N PHE A 6 9.56 7.31 34.95
CA PHE A 6 9.76 7.31 33.51
C PHE A 6 11.25 7.36 33.18
N ILE A 7 11.66 6.63 32.15
CA ILE A 7 12.96 6.85 31.52
C ILE A 7 12.92 8.21 30.82
N GLN A 8 13.95 9.02 31.03
CA GLN A 8 14.15 10.32 30.39
C GLN A 8 15.38 10.28 29.48
N ARG A 9 15.25 10.81 28.26
CA ARG A 9 16.35 10.90 27.29
C ARG A 9 17.03 12.26 27.38
N GLU A 10 18.26 12.30 27.87
CA GLU A 10 19.01 13.55 28.10
C GLU A 10 19.24 14.39 26.83
N ASN A 11 19.21 13.75 25.66
CA ASN A 11 19.41 14.37 24.35
C ASN A 11 18.10 14.57 23.56
N PHE A 12 16.94 14.25 24.14
CA PHE A 12 15.63 14.27 23.46
C PHE A 12 15.52 13.34 22.25
N ILE A 13 16.44 12.38 22.11
CA ILE A 13 16.48 11.43 21.00
C ILE A 13 15.98 10.08 21.49
N ALA A 14 15.02 9.50 20.77
CA ALA A 14 14.51 8.16 21.01
C ALA A 14 15.64 7.13 20.82
N GLU A 15 15.74 6.17 21.74
CA GLU A 15 16.60 5.02 21.49
C GLU A 15 15.96 4.09 20.47
N ILE A 16 16.79 3.57 19.58
CA ILE A 16 16.41 2.64 18.52
C ILE A 16 17.25 1.40 18.71
N TYR A 17 16.58 0.26 18.89
CA TYR A 17 17.21 -1.06 18.90
C TYR A 17 16.94 -1.68 17.54
N HIS A 18 17.99 -2.10 16.86
CA HIS A 18 17.91 -2.80 15.60
C HIS A 18 18.82 -4.01 15.67
N ASN A 19 18.46 -5.08 14.98
CA ASN A 19 19.40 -6.14 14.66
C ASN A 19 19.75 -6.07 13.18
N ASP A 20 21.04 -5.97 12.89
CA ASP A 20 21.57 -5.95 11.52
C ASP A 20 21.81 -7.37 10.98
N ASP A 21 21.60 -8.42 11.78
CA ASP A 21 21.70 -9.82 11.35
C ASP A 21 20.29 -10.35 11.03
N ASP A 22 20.03 -10.71 9.77
CA ASP A 22 18.69 -11.10 9.29
C ASP A 22 18.19 -12.41 9.93
N ASP A 23 19.09 -13.17 10.57
CA ASP A 23 18.79 -14.43 11.23
C ASP A 23 18.39 -14.27 12.72
N GLU A 24 18.51 -13.08 13.33
CA GLU A 24 18.21 -12.86 14.75
C GLU A 24 17.17 -11.74 14.97
N LEU A 25 15.91 -12.10 15.19
CA LEU A 25 14.85 -11.15 15.54
C LEU A 25 15.01 -10.63 16.99
N LEU A 26 14.71 -9.35 17.21
CA LEU A 26 14.60 -8.77 18.55
C LEU A 26 13.32 -9.26 19.22
N ASN A 27 13.37 -9.48 20.54
CA ASN A 27 12.19 -9.80 21.33
C ASN A 27 11.68 -8.58 22.11
N THR A 28 10.58 -8.00 21.66
CA THR A 28 9.90 -6.84 22.28
C THR A 28 9.57 -7.09 23.75
N LYS A 29 9.14 -8.31 24.11
CA LYS A 29 8.80 -8.64 25.50
C LYS A 29 10.03 -8.64 26.40
N GLU A 30 11.20 -9.02 25.89
CA GLU A 30 12.45 -8.99 26.64
C GLU A 30 12.95 -7.54 26.80
N ILE A 31 12.96 -6.76 25.71
CA ILE A 31 13.32 -5.33 25.75
C ILE A 31 12.49 -4.58 26.79
N LEU A 32 11.16 -4.79 26.78
CA LEU A 32 10.24 -4.16 27.72
C LEU A 32 10.51 -4.58 29.18
N ARG A 33 10.78 -5.86 29.44
CA ARG A 33 11.05 -6.35 30.80
C ARG A 33 12.39 -5.86 31.35
N ASP A 34 13.39 -5.71 30.49
CA ASP A 34 14.73 -5.33 30.94
C ASP A 34 14.85 -3.83 31.18
N ASN A 35 14.06 -3.02 30.45
CA ASN A 35 14.25 -1.57 30.42
C ASN A 35 13.00 -0.77 30.82
N TYR A 36 11.78 -1.27 30.63
CA TYR A 36 10.55 -0.46 30.67
C TYR A 36 9.46 -1.05 31.58
N ASP A 37 9.78 -1.33 32.85
CA ASP A 37 8.87 -1.93 33.84
C ASP A 37 7.47 -1.29 33.89
N TYR A 38 7.40 0.04 33.86
CA TYR A 38 6.13 0.77 33.94
C TYR A 38 5.25 0.60 32.69
N ILE A 39 5.84 0.34 31.52
CA ILE A 39 5.10 -0.01 30.29
C ILE A 39 4.58 -1.44 30.41
N CYS A 40 5.39 -2.38 30.91
CA CYS A 40 4.94 -3.74 31.19
C CYS A 40 3.77 -3.80 32.18
N GLU A 41 3.85 -3.01 33.26
CA GLU A 41 2.77 -2.88 34.24
C GLU A 41 1.48 -2.39 33.56
N SER A 42 1.55 -1.31 32.77
CA SER A 42 0.39 -0.75 32.07
C SER A 42 -0.23 -1.73 31.06
N ILE A 43 0.60 -2.40 30.24
CA ILE A 43 0.14 -3.47 29.32
C ILE A 43 -0.62 -4.56 30.09
N SER A 44 -0.09 -4.98 31.24
CA SER A 44 -0.68 -6.02 32.07
C SER A 44 -2.00 -5.58 32.72
N GLU A 45 -2.08 -4.32 33.18
CA GLU A 45 -3.29 -3.75 33.81
C GLU A 45 -4.44 -3.61 32.80
N GLU A 46 -4.14 -3.25 31.55
CA GLU A 46 -5.13 -3.14 30.49
C GLU A 46 -5.56 -4.49 29.90
N GLY A 47 -4.74 -5.53 30.14
CA GLY A 47 -4.84 -6.81 29.46
C GLY A 47 -4.56 -6.66 27.96
N TYR A 48 -3.65 -5.76 27.57
CA TYR A 48 -3.16 -5.66 26.21
C TYR A 48 -2.24 -6.85 25.93
N LYS A 49 -2.33 -7.40 24.71
CA LYS A 49 -1.50 -8.52 24.27
C LYS A 49 -0.70 -8.09 23.07
N LEU A 50 0.62 -8.29 23.15
CA LEU A 50 1.52 -8.20 22.01
C LEU A 50 1.33 -9.46 21.17
N GLU A 51 0.64 -9.30 20.05
CA GLU A 51 0.33 -10.34 19.07
C GLU A 51 1.60 -10.73 18.31
N ASN A 52 2.47 -9.75 18.00
CA ASN A 52 3.70 -9.93 17.22
C ASN A 52 4.92 -9.39 18.01
N PRO A 53 5.46 -10.17 18.96
CA PRO A 53 6.53 -9.70 19.84
C PRO A 53 7.93 -9.71 19.21
N GLU A 54 8.11 -10.39 18.09
CA GLU A 54 9.38 -10.45 17.36
C GLU A 54 9.42 -9.32 16.32
N CYS A 55 10.58 -8.68 16.16
CA CYS A 55 10.76 -7.56 15.23
C CYS A 55 12.23 -7.33 14.90
N ASN A 56 12.52 -6.64 13.79
CA ASN A 56 13.89 -6.22 13.46
C ASN A 56 14.23 -4.81 13.94
N LEU A 57 13.21 -4.02 14.27
CA LEU A 57 13.37 -2.64 14.73
C LEU A 57 12.41 -2.35 15.88
N PHE A 58 12.95 -1.89 17.01
CA PHE A 58 12.19 -1.33 18.13
C PHE A 58 12.59 0.13 18.31
N LYS A 59 11.59 1.01 18.37
CA LYS A 59 11.79 2.46 18.54
C LYS A 59 10.96 2.97 19.71
N GLU A 60 11.56 3.79 20.55
CA GLU A 60 10.85 4.48 21.62
C GLU A 60 9.94 5.60 21.11
N LEU A 61 8.80 5.80 21.78
CA LEU A 61 7.94 6.97 21.62
C LEU A 61 8.15 7.93 22.78
N LEU A 62 8.49 9.19 22.48
CA LEU A 62 8.81 10.20 23.50
C LEU A 62 7.71 11.26 23.66
N TYR A 63 7.47 11.69 24.90
CA TYR A 63 6.71 12.90 25.25
C TYR A 63 7.51 13.74 26.24
N ASP A 64 7.81 15.01 25.95
CA ASP A 64 8.43 15.84 27.00
C ASP A 64 9.87 15.44 27.35
N ASP A 65 10.54 14.56 26.57
CA ASP A 65 11.78 13.79 26.90
C ASP A 65 11.59 12.39 27.53
N LYS A 66 10.35 12.04 27.88
CA LYS A 66 10.01 10.80 28.57
C LYS A 66 9.61 9.72 27.60
N VAL A 67 10.05 8.49 27.83
CA VAL A 67 9.59 7.33 27.08
C VAL A 67 8.18 6.98 27.53
N VAL A 68 7.20 7.11 26.64
CA VAL A 68 5.76 6.91 26.93
C VAL A 68 5.14 5.76 26.16
N GLY A 69 5.93 5.08 25.33
CA GLY A 69 5.47 4.01 24.47
C GLY A 69 6.59 3.51 23.59
N PHE A 70 6.22 2.68 22.63
CA PHE A 70 7.11 2.15 21.62
C PHE A 70 6.35 1.83 20.34
N VAL A 71 7.10 1.67 19.26
CA VAL A 71 6.65 1.12 17.99
C VAL A 71 7.69 0.10 17.52
N THR A 72 7.24 -0.96 16.86
CA THR A 72 8.10 -1.98 16.28
C THR A 72 7.81 -2.20 14.81
N TYR A 73 8.85 -2.57 14.07
CA TYR A 73 8.77 -2.86 12.65
C TYR A 73 9.55 -4.11 12.29
N ASP A 74 9.04 -4.79 11.27
CA ASP A 74 9.88 -5.56 10.36
C ASP A 74 10.22 -4.69 9.17
N TYR A 75 11.46 -4.76 8.71
CA TYR A 75 11.91 -3.99 7.55
C TYR A 75 12.85 -4.82 6.71
N THR A 76 12.76 -4.64 5.40
CA THR A 76 13.71 -5.21 4.45
C THR A 76 14.81 -4.19 4.22
N LYS A 77 16.06 -4.58 4.45
CA LYS A 77 17.22 -3.72 4.17
C LYS A 77 17.25 -3.31 2.70
N GLY A 78 17.69 -2.09 2.43
CA GLY A 78 17.88 -1.58 1.06
C GLY A 78 16.62 -1.18 0.28
N VAL A 79 15.44 -1.70 0.60
CA VAL A 79 14.19 -1.39 -0.11
C VAL A 79 13.41 -0.24 0.55
N GLY A 80 13.60 -0.02 1.86
CA GLY A 80 12.91 1.03 2.61
C GLY A 80 11.42 0.74 2.81
N ASP A 81 11.08 -0.55 2.88
CA ASP A 81 9.75 -1.06 3.17
C ASP A 81 9.69 -1.46 4.65
N PHE A 82 8.70 -0.92 5.35
CA PHE A 82 8.49 -1.13 6.78
C PHE A 82 7.10 -1.70 7.02
N SER A 83 7.02 -2.84 7.70
CA SER A 83 5.76 -3.38 8.21
C SER A 83 5.65 -3.05 9.70
N LEU A 84 4.66 -2.24 10.08
CA LEU A 84 4.41 -1.88 11.46
C LEU A 84 3.77 -3.08 12.18
N ASN A 85 4.49 -3.65 13.14
CA ASN A 85 4.07 -4.85 13.87
C ASN A 85 3.24 -4.53 15.11
N GLU A 86 3.75 -3.62 15.95
CA GLU A 86 3.12 -3.24 17.20
C GLU A 86 3.34 -1.75 17.46
N ILE A 87 2.31 -1.11 17.99
CA ILE A 87 2.43 0.23 18.57
C ILE A 87 1.70 0.27 19.89
N TYR A 88 2.41 0.65 20.94
CA TYR A 88 1.81 0.82 22.26
C TYR A 88 2.17 2.18 22.84
N VAL A 89 1.14 2.89 23.30
CA VAL A 89 1.27 4.14 24.01
C VAL A 89 0.52 4.02 25.33
N LEU A 90 1.16 4.46 26.41
CA LEU A 90 0.55 4.54 27.73
C LEU A 90 -0.80 5.29 27.67
N PRO A 91 -1.85 4.82 28.39
CA PRO A 91 -3.21 5.32 28.26
C PRO A 91 -3.35 6.85 28.36
N GLU A 92 -2.65 7.47 29.30
CA GLU A 92 -2.71 8.91 29.54
C GLU A 92 -2.07 9.75 28.42
N TYR A 93 -1.30 9.15 27.51
CA TYR A 93 -0.64 9.82 26.38
C TYR A 93 -1.28 9.50 25.01
N ARG A 94 -2.27 8.61 24.92
CA ARG A 94 -2.90 8.21 23.63
C ARG A 94 -3.55 9.36 22.85
N GLY A 95 -3.92 10.45 23.52
CA GLY A 95 -4.50 11.64 22.88
C GLY A 95 -3.55 12.44 21.99
N ASN A 96 -2.26 12.08 21.93
CA ASN A 96 -1.23 12.83 21.20
C ASN A 96 -0.97 12.31 19.77
N LYS A 97 -1.87 11.47 19.21
CA LYS A 97 -1.82 11.01 17.80
C LYS A 97 -0.51 10.31 17.35
N TYR A 98 0.23 9.67 18.27
CA TYR A 98 1.51 9.01 17.94
C TYR A 98 1.47 8.08 16.72
N PHE A 99 0.42 7.27 16.59
CA PHE A 99 0.29 6.36 15.44
C PHE A 99 0.29 7.11 14.10
N ILE A 100 -0.53 8.15 13.98
CA ILE A 100 -0.60 8.95 12.74
C ILE A 100 0.69 9.73 12.53
N SER A 101 1.25 10.35 13.58
CA SER A 101 2.52 11.08 13.45
C SER A 101 3.69 10.20 13.05
N GLU A 102 3.68 8.93 13.47
CA GLU A 102 4.69 7.95 13.06
C GLU A 102 4.48 7.53 11.59
N LEU A 103 3.24 7.26 11.16
CA LEU A 103 2.92 7.00 9.75
C LEU A 103 3.33 8.18 8.85
N GLU A 104 2.95 9.41 9.22
CA GLU A 104 3.33 10.63 8.50
C GLU A 104 4.84 10.79 8.40
N TYR A 105 5.56 10.56 9.50
CA TYR A 105 7.02 10.65 9.52
C TYR A 105 7.66 9.66 8.53
N MET A 106 7.21 8.40 8.52
CA MET A 106 7.74 7.37 7.61
C MET A 106 7.43 7.70 6.14
N LEU A 107 6.18 8.10 5.84
CA LEU A 107 5.75 8.46 4.49
C LEU A 107 6.49 9.70 3.97
N MET A 108 6.65 10.74 4.79
CA MET A 108 7.44 11.92 4.44
C MET A 108 8.93 11.56 4.26
N GLY A 109 9.43 10.53 4.93
CA GLY A 109 10.76 9.98 4.69
C GLY A 109 10.90 9.24 3.36
N GLY A 110 9.83 9.10 2.57
CA GLY A 110 9.84 8.33 1.32
C GLY A 110 9.78 6.81 1.55
N SER A 111 9.57 6.36 2.78
CA SER A 111 9.43 4.94 3.09
C SER A 111 8.08 4.40 2.63
N THR A 112 8.07 3.15 2.16
CA THR A 112 6.82 2.40 2.02
C THR A 112 6.46 1.84 3.38
N ILE A 113 5.21 2.01 3.81
CA ILE A 113 4.75 1.48 5.08
C ILE A 113 3.49 0.64 4.90
N SER A 114 3.50 -0.53 5.54
CA SER A 114 2.36 -1.41 5.72
C SER A 114 2.08 -1.60 7.21
N ILE A 115 0.92 -2.15 7.54
CA ILE A 115 0.53 -2.50 8.90
C ILE A 115 0.27 -3.99 8.97
N TYR A 116 1.00 -4.69 9.83
CA TYR A 116 0.86 -6.13 10.01
C TYR A 116 -0.36 -6.45 10.87
N GLU A 117 -1.32 -7.18 10.30
CA GLU A 117 -2.55 -7.62 10.96
C GLU A 117 -3.19 -6.49 11.83
N PRO A 118 -3.64 -5.38 11.23
CA PRO A 118 -4.25 -4.28 11.97
C PRO A 118 -5.51 -4.73 12.71
N THR A 119 -5.71 -4.18 13.91
CA THR A 119 -7.00 -4.26 14.61
C THR A 119 -8.03 -3.33 13.95
N HIS A 120 -9.32 -3.59 14.20
CA HIS A 120 -10.42 -2.72 13.77
C HIS A 120 -10.19 -1.28 14.19
N ARG A 121 -9.69 -1.08 15.41
CA ARG A 121 -9.42 0.25 15.96
C ARG A 121 -8.35 1.01 15.16
N ILE A 122 -7.33 0.32 14.66
CA ILE A 122 -6.33 0.94 13.78
C ILE A 122 -7.01 1.40 12.48
N ILE A 123 -7.90 0.59 11.91
CA ILE A 123 -8.65 0.97 10.70
C ILE A 123 -9.57 2.17 10.95
N GLU A 124 -10.24 2.25 12.11
CA GLU A 124 -10.99 3.45 12.50
C GLU A 124 -10.09 4.69 12.58
N ILE A 125 -8.87 4.56 13.12
CA ILE A 125 -7.91 5.66 13.16
C ILE A 125 -7.48 6.09 11.75
N LEU A 126 -7.28 5.16 10.82
CA LEU A 126 -6.99 5.48 9.41
C LEU A 126 -8.16 6.20 8.73
N LEU A 127 -9.40 5.75 8.98
CA LEU A 127 -10.62 6.43 8.50
C LEU A 127 -10.73 7.86 9.05
N ASP A 128 -10.43 8.07 10.33
CA ASP A 128 -10.52 9.37 10.99
C ASP A 128 -9.46 10.38 10.54
N ASN A 129 -8.42 9.93 9.84
CA ASN A 129 -7.31 10.77 9.36
C ASN A 129 -7.11 10.66 7.84
N ASP A 130 -8.18 10.32 7.10
CA ASP A 130 -8.23 10.32 5.63
C ASP A 130 -7.22 9.38 4.93
N TYR A 131 -6.66 8.39 5.64
CA TYR A 131 -5.82 7.33 5.05
C TYR A 131 -6.65 6.15 4.53
N ALA A 132 -7.92 6.08 4.94
CA ALA A 132 -8.86 5.06 4.53
C ALA A 132 -10.24 5.67 4.26
N ARG A 133 -11.05 4.98 3.44
CA ARG A 133 -12.42 5.36 3.13
C ARG A 133 -13.32 4.14 3.06
N LYS A 134 -14.58 4.34 3.46
CA LYS A 134 -15.62 3.32 3.30
C LYS A 134 -16.05 3.22 1.84
N LEU A 135 -15.90 2.03 1.26
CA LEU A 135 -16.48 1.69 -0.04
C LEU A 135 -17.99 1.42 0.13
N ASP A 136 -18.33 0.71 1.20
CA ASP A 136 -19.66 0.30 1.64
C ASP A 136 -19.77 0.39 3.18
N ASP A 137 -20.89 -0.02 3.78
CA ASP A 137 -21.12 0.08 5.23
C ASP A 137 -19.99 -0.54 6.07
N ASN A 138 -19.52 -1.72 5.64
CA ASN A 138 -18.50 -2.52 6.33
C ASN A 138 -17.15 -2.56 5.61
N LEU A 139 -17.12 -2.33 4.30
CA LEU A 139 -15.89 -2.45 3.50
C LEU A 139 -15.12 -1.14 3.49
N VAL A 140 -13.86 -1.20 3.89
CA VAL A 140 -12.94 -0.07 3.99
C VAL A 140 -11.76 -0.31 3.07
N LEU A 141 -11.45 0.70 2.27
CA LEU A 141 -10.23 0.78 1.47
C LEU A 141 -9.22 1.66 2.20
N THR A 142 -7.98 1.22 2.23
CA THR A 142 -6.86 1.95 2.82
C THR A 142 -5.76 2.16 1.79
N SER A 143 -5.09 3.29 1.88
CA SER A 143 -3.86 3.56 1.13
C SER A 143 -2.62 3.01 1.82
N ILE A 144 -2.69 2.73 3.11
CA ILE A 144 -1.65 1.98 3.82
C ILE A 144 -1.93 0.50 3.59
N ASN A 145 -0.95 -0.23 3.05
CA ASN A 145 -1.06 -1.67 2.81
C ASN A 145 -1.25 -2.41 4.15
N LEU A 146 -2.06 -3.46 4.13
CA LEU A 146 -2.34 -4.31 5.27
C LEU A 146 -1.75 -5.69 5.03
N ASP A 147 -0.87 -6.12 5.90
CA ASP A 147 -0.13 -7.36 5.74
C ASP A 147 -0.82 -8.49 6.49
N VAL A 148 -0.95 -9.64 5.83
CA VAL A 148 -1.58 -10.86 6.34
C VAL A 148 -0.60 -12.01 6.18
N ASN A 149 -0.37 -12.73 7.28
CA ASN A 149 0.38 -13.97 7.25
C ASN A 149 -0.52 -15.13 6.83
N LYS A 150 -0.05 -15.94 5.87
CA LYS A 150 -0.72 -17.18 5.44
C LYS A 150 -1.11 -18.09 6.60
N ASP A 151 -0.22 -18.28 7.57
CA ASP A 151 -0.48 -19.17 8.72
C ASP A 151 -1.62 -18.67 9.62
N ASN A 152 -1.93 -17.37 9.52
CA ASN A 152 -2.98 -16.69 10.24
C ASN A 152 -4.19 -16.35 9.36
N ALA A 153 -4.23 -16.79 8.10
CA ALA A 153 -5.33 -16.55 7.19
C ALA A 153 -6.36 -17.69 7.24
N GLU A 154 -7.63 -17.33 7.23
CA GLU A 154 -8.77 -18.22 7.01
C GLU A 154 -9.31 -17.99 5.59
N CYS A 155 -10.05 -18.94 5.03
CA CYS A 155 -10.60 -18.85 3.66
C CYS A 155 -12.11 -19.08 3.65
N SER A 156 -12.82 -18.39 2.75
CA SER A 156 -14.24 -18.64 2.46
C SER A 156 -14.51 -20.02 1.87
N VAL A 157 -13.49 -20.66 1.29
CA VAL A 157 -13.60 -21.98 0.67
C VAL A 157 -12.77 -23.00 1.46
N ASP A 158 -13.45 -24.02 1.99
CA ASP A 158 -12.80 -25.10 2.76
C ASP A 158 -11.63 -25.73 2.00
N GLY A 159 -10.46 -25.73 2.62
CA GLY A 159 -9.24 -26.37 2.10
C GLY A 159 -8.49 -25.58 1.03
N HIS A 160 -8.95 -24.36 0.68
CA HIS A 160 -8.12 -23.38 -0.01
C HIS A 160 -7.28 -22.61 1.02
N THR A 161 -6.01 -22.43 0.71
CA THR A 161 -5.05 -21.68 1.51
C THR A 161 -4.25 -20.77 0.59
N LEU A 162 -3.73 -19.67 1.11
CA LEU A 162 -2.75 -18.87 0.39
C LEU A 162 -1.54 -19.77 0.07
N ASP A 163 -1.10 -19.79 -1.19
CA ASP A 163 -0.18 -20.83 -1.67
C ASP A 163 1.30 -20.54 -1.41
N ASP A 164 1.67 -19.32 -1.03
CA ASP A 164 3.07 -18.91 -0.83
C ASP A 164 3.42 -18.73 0.65
N ASP A 165 4.63 -19.11 1.06
CA ASP A 165 5.14 -18.86 2.43
C ASP A 165 5.47 -17.36 2.66
N MET A 166 4.75 -16.47 1.98
CA MET A 166 4.97 -15.04 1.94
C MET A 166 3.93 -14.29 2.79
N ILE A 167 4.30 -13.08 3.20
CA ILE A 167 3.35 -12.10 3.72
C ILE A 167 2.53 -11.58 2.53
N HIS A 168 1.21 -11.61 2.64
CA HIS A 168 0.31 -11.09 1.62
C HIS A 168 -0.18 -9.71 2.01
N SER A 169 0.10 -8.71 1.17
CA SER A 169 -0.39 -7.34 1.36
C SER A 169 -1.73 -7.12 0.63
N CYS A 170 -2.66 -6.44 1.28
CA CYS A 170 -3.93 -6.02 0.69
C CYS A 170 -4.37 -4.64 1.19
N ASN A 171 -5.35 -4.04 0.50
CA ASN A 171 -5.84 -2.69 0.81
C ASN A 171 -7.30 -2.67 1.26
N LEU A 172 -7.87 -3.84 1.54
CA LEU A 172 -9.28 -4.01 1.85
C LEU A 172 -9.45 -4.59 3.26
N TYR A 173 -10.33 -3.95 4.03
CA TYR A 173 -10.69 -4.39 5.37
C TYR A 173 -12.21 -4.45 5.54
N ASP A 174 -12.69 -5.46 6.25
CA ASP A 174 -14.09 -5.60 6.61
C ASP A 174 -14.28 -5.35 8.11
N LEU A 175 -14.97 -4.24 8.43
CA LEU A 175 -15.26 -3.80 9.80
C LEU A 175 -16.18 -4.78 10.55
N ASN A 176 -17.05 -5.52 9.86
CA ASN A 176 -18.00 -6.41 10.53
C ASN A 176 -17.31 -7.68 11.02
N MET A 177 -16.44 -8.30 10.21
CA MET A 177 -15.61 -9.42 10.68
C MET A 177 -14.32 -8.98 11.38
N SER A 178 -13.97 -7.70 11.30
CA SER A 178 -12.69 -7.15 11.75
C SER A 178 -11.53 -7.95 11.15
N ALA A 179 -11.42 -7.91 9.82
CA ALA A 179 -10.41 -8.67 9.09
C ALA A 179 -9.92 -7.94 7.84
N CYS A 180 -8.64 -8.12 7.53
CA CYS A 180 -8.09 -7.80 6.22
C CYS A 180 -8.58 -8.83 5.21
N LEU A 181 -8.88 -8.42 3.98
CA LEU A 181 -9.40 -9.29 2.93
C LEU A 181 -8.40 -9.40 1.79
N VAL A 182 -7.99 -10.62 1.45
CA VAL A 182 -7.21 -10.93 0.25
C VAL A 182 -8.13 -11.62 -0.76
N LEU A 183 -8.23 -11.04 -1.94
CA LEU A 183 -9.20 -11.43 -2.97
C LEU A 183 -8.49 -12.32 -4.00
N GLU A 184 -8.98 -13.54 -4.19
CA GLU A 184 -8.46 -14.49 -5.19
C GLU A 184 -9.60 -14.92 -6.11
N ASP A 185 -9.40 -14.91 -7.43
CA ASP A 185 -10.38 -15.37 -8.42
C ASP A 185 -11.81 -14.77 -8.26
N ILE A 186 -11.93 -13.55 -7.73
CA ILE A 186 -13.26 -12.95 -7.46
C ILE A 186 -14.07 -12.63 -8.72
N SER A 187 -13.46 -12.63 -9.90
CA SER A 187 -14.13 -12.45 -11.19
C SER A 187 -14.75 -13.74 -11.74
N SER A 188 -14.41 -14.90 -11.17
CA SER A 188 -14.96 -16.19 -11.61
C SER A 188 -16.43 -16.33 -11.20
N GLU A 189 -17.31 -16.74 -12.11
CA GLU A 189 -18.73 -17.01 -11.77
C GLU A 189 -18.89 -18.19 -10.81
N ASP A 190 -17.95 -19.15 -10.82
CA ASP A 190 -18.11 -20.44 -10.18
C ASP A 190 -17.63 -20.49 -8.71
N LYS A 191 -16.82 -19.51 -8.27
CA LYS A 191 -16.25 -19.47 -6.92
C LYS A 191 -16.02 -18.04 -6.43
N THR A 192 -16.06 -17.89 -5.11
CA THR A 192 -15.70 -16.66 -4.40
C THR A 192 -14.64 -17.01 -3.37
N ILE A 193 -13.37 -16.87 -3.74
CA ILE A 193 -12.23 -17.19 -2.88
C ILE A 193 -11.77 -15.89 -2.22
N ILE A 194 -12.09 -15.76 -0.94
CA ILE A 194 -11.70 -14.62 -0.12
C ILE A 194 -10.97 -15.18 1.08
N HIS A 195 -9.68 -14.86 1.18
CA HIS A 195 -8.92 -15.10 2.39
C HIS A 195 -9.05 -13.91 3.31
N TYR A 196 -9.10 -14.16 4.61
CA TYR A 196 -9.26 -13.12 5.62
C TYR A 196 -8.39 -13.39 6.84
N SER A 197 -7.86 -12.32 7.42
CA SER A 197 -6.94 -12.41 8.56
C SER A 197 -7.64 -13.00 9.80
N ARG A 198 -6.86 -13.65 10.67
CA ARG A 198 -7.32 -14.16 11.97
C ARG A 198 -8.02 -13.07 12.81
N CYS A 199 -8.80 -13.52 13.77
CA CYS A 199 -9.45 -12.63 14.72
C CYS A 199 -8.49 -12.28 15.87
N LEU A 200 -8.23 -10.99 16.10
CA LEU A 200 -7.34 -10.51 17.16
C LEU A 200 -8.05 -10.38 18.50
N ASP A 201 -7.29 -10.42 19.60
CA ASP A 201 -7.88 -10.39 20.94
C ASP A 201 -8.57 -9.06 21.26
N ASP A 202 -8.06 -7.94 20.74
CA ASP A 202 -8.67 -6.61 20.88
C ASP A 202 -10.03 -6.56 20.16
N ASP A 203 -10.09 -7.07 18.94
CA ASP A 203 -11.30 -7.12 18.13
C ASP A 203 -12.38 -7.99 18.76
N ASN A 204 -11.98 -9.10 19.36
CA ASN A 204 -12.86 -9.94 20.16
C ASN A 204 -13.42 -9.21 21.38
N LYS A 205 -12.57 -8.49 22.10
CA LYS A 205 -12.93 -7.79 23.34
C LYS A 205 -13.88 -6.62 23.10
N TYR A 206 -13.67 -5.86 22.03
CA TYR A 206 -14.38 -4.60 21.80
C TYR A 206 -15.43 -4.65 20.68
N PHE A 207 -15.27 -5.54 19.69
CA PHE A 207 -16.13 -5.60 18.51
C PHE A 207 -16.85 -6.95 18.36
N SER A 208 -16.63 -7.91 19.28
CA SER A 208 -17.26 -9.25 19.26
C SER A 208 -17.00 -10.03 17.96
N ALA A 209 -15.85 -9.79 17.33
CA ALA A 209 -15.53 -10.29 16.01
C ALA A 209 -15.66 -11.82 15.87
N SER A 210 -15.15 -12.63 16.81
CA SER A 210 -15.34 -14.09 16.76
C SER A 210 -16.81 -14.52 16.75
N SER A 211 -17.67 -13.89 17.55
CA SER A 211 -19.10 -14.21 17.56
C SER A 211 -19.80 -13.80 16.28
N ILE A 212 -19.35 -12.73 15.63
CA ILE A 212 -19.87 -12.34 14.31
C ILE A 212 -19.43 -13.36 13.26
N ARG A 213 -18.14 -13.72 13.24
CA ARG A 213 -17.54 -14.69 12.31
C ARG A 213 -18.21 -16.06 12.36
N GLU A 214 -18.65 -16.52 13.54
CA GLU A 214 -19.43 -17.77 13.69
C GLU A 214 -20.75 -17.79 12.90
N ASN A 215 -21.29 -16.62 12.53
CA ASN A 215 -22.55 -16.48 11.80
C ASN A 215 -22.36 -16.11 10.33
N ILE A 216 -21.12 -16.01 9.84
CA ILE A 216 -20.79 -15.73 8.45
C ILE A 216 -20.99 -17.00 7.61
N ASN A 217 -21.47 -16.83 6.38
CA ASN A 217 -21.78 -17.90 5.44
C ASN A 217 -21.42 -17.47 4.01
N ASP A 218 -21.61 -18.37 3.04
CA ASP A 218 -21.32 -18.09 1.62
C ASP A 218 -22.04 -16.83 1.09
N ASP A 219 -23.30 -16.61 1.49
CA ASP A 219 -24.06 -15.41 1.09
C ASP A 219 -23.35 -14.11 1.51
N TYR A 220 -22.65 -14.12 2.65
CA TYR A 220 -21.87 -12.98 3.11
C TYR A 220 -20.71 -12.66 2.16
N PHE A 221 -19.93 -13.68 1.78
CA PHE A 221 -18.80 -13.52 0.87
C PHE A 221 -19.25 -13.17 -0.56
N GLU A 222 -20.38 -13.73 -1.02
CA GLU A 222 -21.01 -13.32 -2.28
C GLU A 222 -21.43 -11.85 -2.25
N ASN A 223 -21.95 -11.35 -1.12
CA ASN A 223 -22.27 -9.92 -1.01
C ASN A 223 -21.02 -9.04 -1.07
N ILE A 224 -19.90 -9.47 -0.48
CA ILE A 224 -18.61 -8.76 -0.61
C ILE A 224 -18.17 -8.71 -2.07
N LYS A 225 -18.12 -9.87 -2.74
CA LYS A 225 -17.79 -9.97 -4.16
C LYS A 225 -18.65 -9.05 -5.01
N ASN A 226 -19.98 -9.12 -4.84
CA ASN A 226 -20.91 -8.28 -5.59
C ASN A 226 -20.70 -6.79 -5.30
N SER A 227 -20.42 -6.41 -4.05
CA SER A 227 -20.13 -5.02 -3.68
C SER A 227 -18.85 -4.51 -4.35
N ILE A 228 -17.80 -5.32 -4.41
CA ILE A 228 -16.53 -4.98 -5.08
C ILE A 228 -16.71 -4.88 -6.59
N LEU A 229 -17.29 -5.90 -7.23
CA LEU A 229 -17.48 -5.93 -8.68
C LEU A 229 -18.41 -4.80 -9.15
N SER A 230 -19.51 -4.54 -8.43
CA SER A 230 -20.44 -3.45 -8.78
C SER A 230 -19.88 -2.05 -8.56
N ASN A 231 -18.80 -1.92 -7.80
CA ASN A 231 -18.17 -0.64 -7.46
C ASN A 231 -16.68 -0.60 -7.89
N HIS A 232 -16.26 -1.38 -8.91
CA HIS A 232 -14.85 -1.48 -9.28
C HIS A 232 -14.23 -0.12 -9.65
N GLU A 233 -14.90 0.71 -10.45
CA GLU A 233 -14.41 2.06 -10.78
C GLU A 233 -14.24 2.93 -9.53
N LYS A 234 -15.21 2.87 -8.61
CA LYS A 234 -15.17 3.59 -7.34
C LYS A 234 -14.03 3.08 -6.46
N TYR A 235 -13.77 1.77 -6.47
CA TYR A 235 -12.66 1.15 -5.76
C TYR A 235 -11.33 1.73 -6.24
N ILE A 236 -11.07 1.70 -7.55
CA ILE A 236 -9.83 2.20 -8.14
C ILE A 236 -9.69 3.71 -7.91
N THR A 237 -10.74 4.48 -8.20
CA THR A 237 -10.73 5.94 -7.99
C THR A 237 -10.47 6.29 -6.54
N THR A 238 -11.10 5.59 -5.58
CA THR A 238 -10.90 5.84 -4.16
C THR A 238 -9.47 5.56 -3.73
N LEU A 239 -8.86 4.46 -4.20
CA LEU A 239 -7.46 4.16 -3.91
C LEU A 239 -6.52 5.22 -4.49
N MET A 240 -6.72 5.62 -5.75
CA MET A 240 -5.92 6.69 -6.37
C MET A 240 -6.02 8.00 -5.58
N GLU A 241 -7.24 8.40 -5.19
CA GLU A 241 -7.44 9.61 -4.38
C GLU A 241 -6.76 9.52 -3.01
N LEU A 242 -6.77 8.34 -2.37
CA LEU A 242 -6.12 8.16 -1.08
C LEU A 242 -4.58 8.15 -1.22
N GLU A 243 -4.04 7.55 -2.27
CA GLU A 243 -2.60 7.58 -2.56
C GLU A 243 -2.11 9.01 -2.83
N GLU A 244 -2.86 9.79 -3.61
CA GLU A 244 -2.55 11.21 -3.87
C GLU A 244 -2.58 12.09 -2.61
N GLN A 245 -3.33 11.67 -1.59
CA GLN A 245 -3.47 12.39 -0.33
C GLN A 245 -2.38 12.05 0.69
N LYS A 246 -1.55 11.03 0.43
CA LYS A 246 -0.45 10.70 1.33
C LYS A 246 0.50 11.89 1.48
N PRO A 247 0.99 12.14 2.70
CA PRO A 247 1.99 13.16 2.92
C PRO A 247 3.28 12.75 2.20
N THR A 248 3.69 13.57 1.24
CA THR A 248 4.99 13.44 0.57
C THR A 248 5.90 14.55 1.04
N ALA A 249 7.19 14.27 1.15
CA ALA A 249 8.14 15.34 1.37
C ALA A 249 8.40 16.07 0.04
N ASP A 250 8.20 17.39 0.09
CA ASP A 250 8.56 18.31 -0.98
C ASP A 250 10.01 18.76 -0.76
N PHE A 251 10.96 17.84 -1.00
CA PHE A 251 12.37 18.17 -0.92
C PHE A 251 12.79 18.98 -2.15
N ASP A 252 13.51 20.08 -1.91
CA ASP A 252 14.13 20.81 -3.01
C ASP A 252 15.27 19.98 -3.61
N PHE A 253 15.34 19.91 -4.94
CA PHE A 253 16.38 19.17 -5.65
C PHE A 253 17.77 19.64 -5.24
N ASP A 254 17.95 20.96 -5.06
CA ASP A 254 19.23 21.52 -4.66
C ASP A 254 19.60 21.18 -3.20
N GLU A 255 18.61 20.97 -2.33
CA GLU A 255 18.81 20.56 -0.94
C GLU A 255 19.27 19.11 -0.82
N LEU A 256 18.73 18.21 -1.65
CA LEU A 256 19.11 16.79 -1.64
C LEU A 256 20.38 16.50 -2.44
N ILE A 257 20.53 17.11 -3.61
CA ILE A 257 21.58 16.74 -4.59
C ILE A 257 22.64 17.83 -4.77
N GLY A 258 22.26 19.09 -4.63
CA GLY A 258 23.13 20.23 -4.90
C GLY A 258 23.36 20.45 -6.40
N ARG A 259 24.06 21.54 -6.73
CA ARG A 259 24.36 21.90 -8.13
C ARG A 259 25.84 21.83 -8.45
N PRO A 260 26.23 21.27 -9.61
CA PRO A 260 27.61 21.25 -10.05
C PRO A 260 28.27 22.64 -9.98
N PRO A 261 29.50 22.74 -9.47
CA PRO A 261 30.40 21.65 -9.07
C PRO A 261 30.28 21.20 -7.60
N HIS A 262 29.25 21.64 -6.88
CA HIS A 262 29.08 21.43 -5.45
C HIS A 262 28.02 20.35 -5.18
N LEU A 263 28.26 19.52 -4.17
CA LEU A 263 27.26 18.60 -3.62
C LEU A 263 26.44 19.33 -2.56
N SER A 264 25.25 18.82 -2.26
CA SER A 264 24.47 19.24 -1.09
C SER A 264 25.12 18.78 0.22
N ASP A 265 24.72 19.39 1.33
CA ASP A 265 25.10 18.94 2.67
C ASP A 265 24.63 17.49 2.94
N TYR A 266 23.50 17.09 2.36
CA TYR A 266 22.96 15.73 2.49
C TYR A 266 23.88 14.69 1.82
N LEU A 267 24.24 14.89 0.55
CA LEU A 267 25.18 14.01 -0.16
C LEU A 267 26.58 14.03 0.48
N GLU A 268 27.04 15.18 0.96
CA GLU A 268 28.28 15.24 1.74
C GLU A 268 28.18 14.44 3.05
N GLY A 269 27.02 14.42 3.69
CA GLY A 269 26.68 13.54 4.82
C GLY A 269 26.89 12.07 4.50
N LEU A 270 26.28 11.57 3.42
CA LEU A 270 26.43 10.17 2.98
C LEU A 270 27.89 9.79 2.69
N ILE A 271 28.69 10.72 2.15
CA ILE A 271 30.13 10.51 1.96
C ILE A 271 30.87 10.43 3.31
N ASN A 272 30.55 11.32 4.24
CA ASN A 272 31.18 11.36 5.56
C ASN A 272 30.88 10.10 6.38
N GLU A 273 29.67 9.55 6.22
CA GLU A 273 29.23 8.28 6.82
C GLU A 273 29.77 7.05 6.08
N GLN A 274 30.51 7.24 4.98
CA GLN A 274 31.10 6.18 4.16
C GLN A 274 30.05 5.26 3.50
N ILE A 275 28.82 5.75 3.33
CA ILE A 275 27.76 5.04 2.60
C ILE A 275 28.09 5.04 1.10
N ILE A 276 28.55 6.17 0.58
CA ILE A 276 28.97 6.31 -0.83
C ILE A 276 30.34 6.96 -0.96
N THR A 277 31.00 6.69 -2.08
CA THR A 277 32.23 7.41 -2.44
C THR A 277 31.92 8.77 -3.06
N LYS A 278 32.88 9.70 -3.02
CA LYS A 278 32.74 11.00 -3.70
C LYS A 278 32.51 10.87 -5.21
N ASP A 279 33.14 9.89 -5.85
CA ASP A 279 32.96 9.66 -7.29
C ASP A 279 31.53 9.18 -7.58
N LYS A 280 31.01 8.21 -6.79
CA LYS A 280 29.61 7.78 -6.88
C LYS A 280 28.64 8.94 -6.62
N ALA A 281 28.90 9.80 -5.63
CA ALA A 281 28.06 10.97 -5.36
C ALA A 281 27.98 11.94 -6.57
N LEU A 282 29.08 12.14 -7.29
CA LEU A 282 29.09 12.95 -8.51
C LEU A 282 28.35 12.28 -9.67
N GLU A 283 28.44 10.95 -9.79
CA GLU A 283 27.66 10.18 -10.75
C GLU A 283 26.16 10.27 -10.46
N ILE A 284 25.75 10.08 -9.20
CA ILE A 284 24.36 10.24 -8.74
C ILE A 284 23.87 11.65 -9.05
N GLN A 285 24.64 12.69 -8.71
CA GLN A 285 24.27 14.07 -9.01
C GLN A 285 24.04 14.28 -10.52
N ALA A 286 24.94 13.77 -11.38
CA ALA A 286 24.79 13.91 -12.82
C ALA A 286 23.57 13.16 -13.35
N GLN A 287 23.32 11.94 -12.88
CA GLN A 287 22.19 11.12 -13.27
C GLN A 287 20.86 11.73 -12.83
N MET A 288 20.74 12.14 -11.57
CA MET A 288 19.50 12.73 -11.05
C MET A 288 19.16 14.07 -11.70
N ILE A 289 20.14 14.88 -12.08
CA ILE A 289 19.89 16.12 -12.85
C ILE A 289 19.24 15.78 -14.19
N ASP A 290 19.80 14.83 -14.93
CA ASP A 290 19.26 14.42 -16.22
C ASP A 290 17.86 13.79 -16.07
N GLU A 291 17.67 12.90 -15.10
CA GLU A 291 16.38 12.24 -14.86
C GLU A 291 15.29 13.22 -14.44
N TYR A 292 15.61 14.17 -13.56
CA TYR A 292 14.66 15.19 -13.10
C TYR A 292 14.32 16.18 -14.22
N ASP A 293 15.30 16.69 -14.96
CA ASP A 293 15.09 17.63 -16.07
C ASP A 293 14.27 17.00 -17.22
N ASN A 294 14.37 15.68 -17.41
CA ASN A 294 13.58 14.93 -18.40
C ASN A 294 12.23 14.41 -17.84
N GLY A 295 11.88 14.71 -16.59
CA GLY A 295 10.62 14.29 -15.97
C GLY A 295 10.50 12.78 -15.69
N LEU A 296 11.63 12.09 -15.57
CA LEU A 296 11.73 10.66 -15.25
C LEU A 296 11.68 10.40 -13.74
N VAL A 297 11.91 11.42 -12.94
CA VAL A 297 11.81 11.42 -11.47
C VAL A 297 10.97 12.63 -11.07
N LEU A 298 10.01 12.42 -10.17
CA LEU A 298 9.13 13.48 -9.67
C LEU A 298 9.74 14.11 -8.41
N SER A 299 9.32 15.32 -8.08
CA SER A 299 9.74 16.03 -6.85
C SER A 299 9.52 15.18 -5.60
N GLU A 300 8.34 14.56 -5.51
CA GLU A 300 7.93 13.73 -4.39
C GLU A 300 8.75 12.44 -4.22
N SER A 301 9.51 12.00 -5.23
CA SER A 301 10.31 10.77 -5.19
C SER A 301 11.82 11.00 -5.19
N LEU A 302 12.27 12.25 -5.06
CA LEU A 302 13.70 12.60 -5.11
C LEU A 302 14.53 11.89 -4.05
N LEU A 303 14.07 11.87 -2.79
CA LEU A 303 14.79 11.22 -1.71
C LEU A 303 14.91 9.71 -1.94
N LYS A 304 13.78 9.06 -2.26
CA LYS A 304 13.76 7.62 -2.57
C LYS A 304 14.69 7.27 -3.74
N ARG A 305 14.71 8.10 -4.77
CA ARG A 305 15.63 7.93 -5.92
C ARG A 305 17.09 8.02 -5.49
N LEU A 306 17.42 9.00 -4.66
CA LEU A 306 18.76 9.19 -4.11
C LEU A 306 19.21 8.00 -3.25
N GLU A 307 18.34 7.53 -2.36
CA GLU A 307 18.59 6.37 -1.50
C GLU A 307 18.85 5.11 -2.34
N TYR A 308 17.97 4.84 -3.31
CA TYR A 308 18.15 3.72 -4.23
C TYR A 308 19.49 3.79 -4.96
N LEU A 309 19.84 4.93 -5.58
CA LEU A 309 21.10 5.06 -6.30
C LEU A 309 22.34 4.95 -5.39
N SER A 310 22.19 5.26 -4.10
CA SER A 310 23.23 5.11 -3.10
C SER A 310 23.47 3.64 -2.70
N MET A 311 22.44 2.79 -2.83
CA MET A 311 22.46 1.37 -2.45
C MET A 311 22.26 0.39 -3.61
N GLU A 312 22.22 0.90 -4.84
CA GLU A 312 21.83 0.15 -6.05
C GLU A 312 22.61 -1.16 -6.23
N ASP A 313 23.92 -1.15 -5.95
CA ASP A 313 24.76 -2.33 -6.06
C ASP A 313 24.34 -3.42 -5.06
N LEU A 314 24.06 -3.05 -3.81
CA LEU A 314 23.63 -3.97 -2.76
C LEU A 314 22.26 -4.58 -3.08
N ILE A 315 21.29 -3.74 -3.48
CA ILE A 315 19.93 -4.18 -3.84
C ILE A 315 19.98 -5.17 -5.01
N ASN A 316 20.84 -4.92 -5.99
CA ASN A 316 20.98 -5.81 -7.14
C ASN A 316 21.70 -7.13 -6.78
N GLU A 317 22.62 -7.12 -5.83
CA GLU A 317 23.23 -8.34 -5.29
C GLU A 317 22.19 -9.20 -4.55
N GLU A 318 21.41 -8.60 -3.66
CA GLU A 318 20.33 -9.27 -2.91
C GLU A 318 19.31 -9.93 -3.84
N LYS A 319 18.85 -9.23 -4.89
CA LYS A 319 17.96 -9.81 -5.91
C LYS A 319 18.50 -11.11 -6.53
N ILE A 320 19.80 -11.13 -6.82
CA ILE A 320 20.44 -12.28 -7.45
C ILE A 320 20.55 -13.43 -6.45
N GLU A 321 20.85 -13.14 -5.19
CA GLU A 321 20.96 -14.13 -4.12
C GLU A 321 19.60 -14.77 -3.79
N GLU A 322 18.54 -13.97 -3.76
CA GLU A 322 17.16 -14.42 -3.52
C GLU A 322 16.52 -15.11 -4.75
N GLY A 323 17.16 -15.02 -5.91
CA GLY A 323 16.66 -15.61 -7.14
C GLY A 323 15.41 -14.91 -7.69
N PHE A 324 15.28 -13.61 -7.45
CA PHE A 324 14.17 -12.80 -7.92
C PHE A 324 14.05 -12.83 -9.45
N ASP A 325 12.89 -13.25 -9.98
CA ASP A 325 12.60 -13.31 -11.41
C ASP A 325 11.45 -12.34 -11.77
N SER A 326 11.81 -11.22 -12.41
CA SER A 326 10.84 -10.20 -12.84
C SER A 326 9.94 -10.65 -13.99
N SER A 327 10.22 -11.79 -14.63
CA SER A 327 9.49 -12.25 -15.82
C SER A 327 8.07 -12.75 -15.54
N GLU A 328 7.75 -13.00 -14.26
CA GLU A 328 6.43 -13.45 -13.82
C GLU A 328 5.42 -12.29 -13.70
N PHE A 329 5.90 -11.04 -13.71
CA PHE A 329 5.05 -9.87 -13.50
C PHE A 329 4.76 -9.13 -14.80
N GLU A 330 3.49 -8.84 -15.04
CA GLU A 330 3.04 -8.11 -16.24
C GLU A 330 3.45 -6.63 -16.20
N LEU A 331 3.39 -6.02 -15.01
CA LEU A 331 3.71 -4.62 -14.77
C LEU A 331 4.98 -4.51 -13.94
N LYS A 332 5.96 -3.79 -14.48
CA LYS A 332 7.25 -3.58 -13.82
C LYS A 332 7.82 -2.20 -14.06
N CYS A 333 8.64 -1.76 -13.11
CA CYS A 333 9.38 -0.52 -13.23
C CYS A 333 10.35 -0.59 -14.42
N PRO A 334 10.39 0.41 -15.32
CA PRO A 334 11.27 0.41 -16.48
C PRO A 334 12.76 0.57 -16.11
N TYR A 335 13.06 1.01 -14.88
CA TYR A 335 14.43 1.19 -14.40
C TYR A 335 14.93 -0.05 -13.63
N CYS A 336 14.28 -0.40 -12.52
CA CYS A 336 14.78 -1.45 -11.62
C CYS A 336 14.10 -2.82 -11.83
N GLU A 337 13.13 -2.92 -12.75
CA GLU A 337 12.35 -4.12 -13.05
C GLU A 337 11.56 -4.73 -11.87
N PHE A 338 11.45 -4.03 -10.74
CA PHE A 338 10.56 -4.46 -9.66
C PHE A 338 9.09 -4.42 -10.12
N PRO A 339 8.23 -5.31 -9.59
CA PRO A 339 6.82 -5.32 -9.92
C PRO A 339 6.18 -4.01 -9.48
N THR A 340 5.19 -3.56 -10.23
CA THR A 340 4.49 -2.30 -9.95
C THR A 340 2.99 -2.47 -10.11
N THR A 341 2.21 -1.57 -9.52
CA THR A 341 0.77 -1.50 -9.72
C THR A 341 0.40 -0.33 -10.64
N PRO A 342 -0.76 -0.36 -11.31
CA PRO A 342 -1.27 0.78 -12.09
C PRO A 342 -1.54 2.04 -11.26
N ILE A 343 -1.69 1.90 -9.94
CA ILE A 343 -2.09 2.98 -9.03
C ILE A 343 -0.89 3.87 -8.71
N ASN A 344 0.32 3.32 -8.67
CA ASN A 344 1.51 4.03 -8.23
C ASN A 344 2.00 5.00 -9.30
N ARG A 345 2.30 6.26 -8.94
CA ARG A 345 2.89 7.24 -9.87
C ARG A 345 4.41 7.09 -9.99
N THR A 346 5.03 6.46 -9.01
CA THR A 346 6.48 6.23 -8.90
C THR A 346 6.74 4.81 -8.41
N CYS A 347 7.89 4.24 -8.76
CA CYS A 347 8.28 2.93 -8.27
C CYS A 347 8.59 2.99 -6.76
N ASP A 348 7.92 2.15 -5.99
CA ASP A 348 8.07 2.05 -4.53
C ASP A 348 9.47 1.63 -4.09
N VAL A 349 10.28 1.08 -5.01
CA VAL A 349 11.66 0.69 -4.72
C VAL A 349 12.67 1.74 -5.14
N CYS A 350 12.60 2.23 -6.38
CA CYS A 350 13.67 3.08 -6.94
C CYS A 350 13.28 4.55 -7.16
N GLY A 351 12.04 4.94 -6.85
CA GLY A 351 11.53 6.31 -7.00
C GLY A 351 11.35 6.79 -8.46
N TYR A 352 11.60 5.93 -9.44
CA TYR A 352 11.46 6.26 -10.86
C TYR A 352 9.99 6.43 -11.24
N LYS A 353 9.66 7.42 -12.08
CA LYS A 353 8.29 7.69 -12.53
C LYS A 353 7.72 6.51 -13.31
N LEU A 354 6.47 6.14 -13.01
CA LEU A 354 5.73 5.13 -13.74
C LEU A 354 4.73 5.84 -14.67
N ASP A 355 4.84 5.61 -15.97
CA ASP A 355 3.87 6.12 -16.96
C ASP A 355 2.65 5.18 -17.01
N ASN A 356 1.87 5.18 -15.93
CA ASN A 356 0.68 4.34 -15.78
C ASN A 356 -0.58 4.91 -16.44
N GLU A 357 -0.51 6.15 -16.97
CA GLU A 357 -1.62 6.81 -17.68
C GLU A 357 -2.14 5.96 -18.85
N ALA A 358 -1.23 5.35 -19.64
CA ALA A 358 -1.62 4.50 -20.75
C ALA A 358 -2.29 3.18 -20.32
N PHE A 359 -2.00 2.68 -19.12
CA PHE A 359 -2.58 1.44 -18.60
C PHE A 359 -3.94 1.65 -17.95
N ALA A 360 -4.11 2.76 -17.21
CA ALA A 360 -5.40 3.18 -16.68
C ALA A 360 -6.41 3.49 -17.81
N GLU A 361 -5.95 4.15 -18.87
CA GLU A 361 -6.76 4.37 -20.08
C GLU A 361 -7.09 3.06 -20.80
N ALA A 362 -6.13 2.14 -20.93
CA ALA A 362 -6.33 0.85 -21.58
C ALA A 362 -7.27 -0.09 -20.82
N MET A 363 -7.21 -0.12 -19.48
CA MET A 363 -8.18 -0.84 -18.65
C MET A 363 -9.59 -0.28 -18.85
N SER A 364 -9.76 1.04 -18.78
CA SER A 364 -11.09 1.65 -19.01
C SER A 364 -11.63 1.36 -20.41
N PHE A 365 -10.75 1.30 -21.43
CA PHE A 365 -11.17 1.07 -22.80
C PHE A 365 -11.62 -0.38 -23.04
N GLU A 366 -10.95 -1.37 -22.44
CA GLU A 366 -11.33 -2.77 -22.63
C GLU A 366 -12.65 -3.08 -21.91
N ASP A 367 -12.87 -2.53 -20.70
CA ASP A 367 -14.14 -2.63 -19.98
C ASP A 367 -15.29 -1.98 -20.77
N ILE A 368 -15.07 -0.75 -21.27
CA ILE A 368 -16.04 -0.04 -22.12
C ILE A 368 -16.33 -0.85 -23.39
N LYS A 369 -15.32 -1.49 -23.97
CA LYS A 369 -15.45 -2.32 -25.17
C LYS A 369 -16.27 -3.57 -24.90
N GLU A 370 -16.02 -4.29 -23.82
CA GLU A 370 -16.80 -5.48 -23.44
C GLU A 370 -18.26 -5.12 -23.18
N ASP A 371 -18.51 -4.05 -22.42
CA ASP A 371 -19.85 -3.52 -22.15
C ASP A 371 -20.58 -3.13 -23.43
N ILE A 372 -19.90 -2.45 -24.36
CA ILE A 372 -20.49 -2.07 -25.65
C ILE A 372 -20.86 -3.32 -26.46
N ILE A 373 -19.99 -4.33 -26.49
CA ILE A 373 -20.26 -5.58 -27.20
C ILE A 373 -21.49 -6.29 -26.61
N GLU A 374 -21.59 -6.36 -25.28
CA GLU A 374 -22.73 -6.99 -24.61
C GLU A 374 -24.03 -6.22 -24.83
N ASN A 375 -24.00 -4.89 -24.67
CA ASN A 375 -25.15 -4.02 -24.92
C ASN A 375 -25.65 -4.13 -26.37
N VAL A 376 -24.75 -4.17 -27.36
CA VAL A 376 -25.11 -4.36 -28.76
C VAL A 376 -25.79 -5.72 -28.98
N LYS A 377 -25.29 -6.79 -28.35
CA LYS A 377 -25.92 -8.11 -28.41
C LYS A 377 -27.30 -8.10 -27.76
N GLU A 378 -27.46 -7.45 -26.62
CA GLU A 378 -28.74 -7.34 -25.91
C GLU A 378 -29.77 -6.53 -26.71
N MET A 379 -29.41 -5.36 -27.22
CA MET A 379 -30.26 -4.53 -28.07
C MET A 379 -30.75 -5.30 -29.31
N LYS A 380 -29.86 -6.11 -29.91
CA LYS A 380 -30.21 -6.97 -31.04
C LYS A 380 -31.18 -8.08 -30.64
N ASN A 381 -30.99 -8.69 -29.46
CA ASN A 381 -31.92 -9.68 -28.91
C ASN A 381 -33.29 -9.08 -28.57
N ASN A 382 -33.31 -7.80 -28.19
CA ASN A 382 -34.52 -7.01 -27.92
C ASN A 382 -35.23 -6.51 -29.20
N GLY A 383 -34.69 -6.84 -30.39
CA GLY A 383 -35.32 -6.61 -31.68
C GLY A 383 -35.08 -5.24 -32.30
N LEU A 384 -34.09 -4.48 -31.80
CA LEU A 384 -33.67 -3.23 -32.44
C LEU A 384 -32.99 -3.53 -33.78
N SER A 385 -33.20 -2.64 -34.75
CA SER A 385 -32.49 -2.68 -36.02
C SER A 385 -31.05 -2.22 -35.88
N ASP A 386 -30.17 -2.68 -36.78
CA ASP A 386 -28.76 -2.27 -36.82
C ASP A 386 -28.61 -0.73 -36.92
N GLU A 387 -29.54 -0.04 -37.59
CA GLU A 387 -29.57 1.42 -37.70
C GLU A 387 -29.91 2.11 -36.36
N GLU A 388 -30.83 1.55 -35.58
CA GLU A 388 -31.19 2.04 -34.25
C GLU A 388 -30.05 1.81 -33.25
N ILE A 389 -29.39 0.65 -33.32
CA ILE A 389 -28.24 0.32 -32.46
C ILE A 389 -27.06 1.27 -32.75
N MET A 390 -26.76 1.52 -34.02
CA MET A 390 -25.71 2.48 -34.40
C MET A 390 -26.03 3.91 -33.98
N TYR A 391 -27.30 4.31 -34.02
CA TYR A 391 -27.72 5.63 -33.56
C TYR A 391 -27.55 5.77 -32.04
N ILE A 392 -27.99 4.79 -31.26
CA ILE A 392 -27.86 4.78 -29.80
C ILE A 392 -26.39 4.74 -29.38
N SER A 393 -25.58 3.90 -30.03
CA SER A 393 -24.15 3.78 -29.75
C SER A 393 -23.40 5.09 -30.01
N ARG A 394 -23.75 5.83 -31.07
CA ARG A 394 -23.18 7.16 -31.35
C ARG A 394 -23.55 8.20 -30.29
N GLU A 395 -24.81 8.23 -29.86
CA GLU A 395 -25.23 9.16 -28.81
C GLU A 395 -24.50 8.86 -27.49
N PHE A 396 -24.31 7.58 -27.18
CA PHE A 396 -23.54 7.13 -26.01
C PHE A 396 -22.07 7.54 -26.11
N THR A 397 -21.36 7.20 -27.19
CA THR A 397 -19.93 7.54 -27.36
C THR A 397 -19.72 9.05 -27.42
N SER A 398 -20.63 9.80 -28.04
CA SER A 398 -20.56 11.27 -28.07
C SER A 398 -20.81 11.91 -26.69
N SER A 399 -21.52 11.23 -25.79
CA SER A 399 -21.74 11.71 -24.42
C SER A 399 -20.53 11.51 -23.49
N MET A 400 -19.59 10.64 -23.89
CA MET A 400 -18.35 10.36 -23.16
C MET A 400 -17.24 11.41 -23.42
N LYS A 401 -17.47 12.38 -24.31
CA LYS A 401 -16.47 13.39 -24.66
C LYS A 401 -16.19 14.36 -23.52
N SER A 402 -14.92 14.54 -23.22
CA SER A 402 -14.39 15.60 -22.33
C SER A 402 -13.91 16.84 -23.12
N GLY A 403 -13.71 16.71 -24.44
CA GLY A 403 -13.28 17.76 -25.36
C GLY A 403 -11.83 17.66 -25.83
N SER A 404 -11.18 16.50 -25.66
CA SER A 404 -9.80 16.23 -26.08
C SER A 404 -9.71 15.71 -27.53
N GLU A 405 -8.53 15.79 -28.18
CA GLU A 405 -8.30 15.15 -29.49
C GLU A 405 -8.31 13.61 -29.39
N VAL A 406 -7.98 13.05 -28.22
CA VAL A 406 -7.99 11.60 -27.95
C VAL A 406 -9.42 11.04 -27.92
N ASP A 407 -10.40 11.85 -27.51
CA ASP A 407 -11.82 11.46 -27.47
C ASP A 407 -12.38 11.13 -28.88
N GLU A 408 -11.86 11.78 -29.94
CA GLU A 408 -12.30 11.54 -31.31
C GLU A 408 -11.80 10.21 -31.87
N GLU A 409 -10.59 9.78 -31.46
CA GLU A 409 -10.01 8.49 -31.85
C GLU A 409 -10.70 7.33 -31.12
N ILE A 410 -10.94 7.47 -29.81
CA ILE A 410 -11.67 6.48 -29.00
C ILE A 410 -13.10 6.28 -29.52
N GLU A 411 -13.83 7.37 -29.82
CA GLU A 411 -15.18 7.27 -30.39
C GLU A 411 -15.19 6.49 -31.72
N GLN A 412 -14.22 6.73 -32.60
CA GLN A 412 -14.14 6.00 -33.87
C GLN A 412 -13.88 4.51 -33.66
N MET A 413 -12.97 4.15 -32.74
CA MET A 413 -12.67 2.76 -32.42
C MET A 413 -13.88 2.02 -31.84
N LEU A 414 -14.61 2.64 -30.91
CA LEU A 414 -15.82 2.05 -30.32
C LEU A 414 -16.92 1.85 -31.37
N LEU A 415 -17.12 2.81 -32.27
CA LEU A 415 -18.09 2.68 -33.36
C LEU A 415 -17.70 1.63 -34.40
N GLU A 416 -16.39 1.43 -34.63
CA GLU A 416 -15.88 0.35 -35.48
C GLU A 416 -16.15 -1.02 -34.84
N ILE A 417 -15.97 -1.15 -33.52
CA ILE A 417 -16.32 -2.36 -32.76
C ILE A 417 -17.82 -2.68 -32.88
N VAL A 418 -18.69 -1.70 -32.65
CA VAL A 418 -20.15 -1.88 -32.83
C VAL A 418 -20.47 -2.35 -34.25
N SER A 419 -19.86 -1.71 -35.25
CA SER A 419 -20.06 -2.06 -36.66
C SER A 419 -19.65 -3.51 -36.95
N ASN A 420 -18.51 -3.95 -36.43
CA ASN A 420 -18.00 -5.31 -36.58
C ASN A 420 -18.94 -6.35 -35.93
N VAL A 421 -19.44 -6.08 -34.72
CA VAL A 421 -20.42 -6.96 -34.03
C VAL A 421 -21.73 -7.06 -34.81
N LEU A 422 -22.17 -5.96 -35.44
CA LEU A 422 -23.38 -5.96 -36.27
C LEU A 422 -23.19 -6.74 -37.58
N GLU A 423 -21.98 -6.70 -38.16
CA GLU A 423 -21.61 -7.37 -39.42
C GLU A 423 -21.36 -8.88 -39.30
N ASP A 424 -20.93 -9.37 -38.14
CA ASP A 424 -20.53 -10.77 -37.88
C ASP A 424 -21.65 -11.84 -38.01
N LYS A 425 -22.84 -11.47 -38.49
CA LYS A 425 -23.93 -12.39 -38.89
C LYS A 425 -24.13 -12.55 -40.40
N LYS A 426 -23.23 -12.02 -41.24
CA LYS A 426 -23.30 -12.21 -42.70
C LYS A 426 -22.54 -13.44 -43.25
N GLN A 427 -22.03 -14.33 -42.40
CA GLN A 427 -21.49 -15.64 -42.82
C GLN A 427 -22.40 -16.81 -42.45
#